data_AF-A0A2H0QDV9-F1
#
_entry.id   AF-A0A2H0QDV9-F1
#
_cell.length_a   1.000
_cell.length_b   1.000
_cell.length_c   1.000
_cell.angle_alpha   90.00
_cell.angle_beta   90.00
_cell.angle_gamma   90.00
#
_symmetry.space_group_name_H-M   'P 1'
#
loop_
_entity.id
_entity.type
_entity.pdbx_description
1 polymer ?
#
loop_
_entity_poly.entity_id
_entity_poly.type
_entity_poly.pdbx_seq_one_letter_code
_entity_poly.pdbx_strand_id
1 'polypeptide(L)' 'MFFSSGRTSPYQILGITHKLSNDEIKKAYRKLVMQHHPDLGGDANMVVVINEAYSALKKKRGL' A
#
# COMPACT_ATOMS: atom_id res chain seq x y z
N MET A 1 -1.52 -21.33 -19.42
CA MET A 1 -1.25 -21.00 -18.00
C MET A 1 -0.35 -19.77 -17.94
N PHE A 2 -0.86 -18.60 -17.54
CA PHE A 2 -0.08 -17.35 -17.41
C PHE A 2 0.12 -17.01 -15.94
N PHE A 3 1.20 -17.48 -15.33
CA PHE A 3 1.73 -16.90 -14.10
C PHE A 3 3.18 -16.49 -14.34
N SER A 4 3.36 -15.55 -15.26
CA SER A 4 4.58 -14.74 -15.31
C SER A 4 4.26 -13.40 -14.68
N SER A 5 4.73 -13.19 -13.45
CA SER A 5 5.31 -11.92 -12.98
C SER A 5 5.43 -11.95 -11.46
N GLY A 6 6.62 -12.27 -10.97
CA GLY A 6 7.06 -11.92 -9.62
C GLY A 6 7.16 -10.40 -9.47
N ARG A 7 6.02 -9.73 -9.29
CA ARG A 7 5.97 -8.33 -8.86
C ARG A 7 4.99 -8.22 -7.73
N THR A 8 5.51 -8.29 -6.50
CA THR A 8 4.84 -7.82 -5.28
C THR A 8 4.41 -6.38 -5.54
N SER A 9 3.19 -6.23 -6.05
CA SER A 9 2.73 -4.95 -6.54
C SER A 9 2.45 -4.10 -5.31
N PRO A 10 2.95 -2.86 -5.24
CA PRO A 10 2.67 -2.00 -4.09
C PRO A 10 1.15 -1.80 -3.93
N TYR A 11 0.40 -1.89 -5.02
CA TYR A 11 -1.06 -1.97 -5.02
C TYR A 11 -1.61 -3.12 -4.16
N GLN A 12 -1.04 -4.32 -4.30
CA GLN A 12 -1.46 -5.52 -3.58
C GLN A 12 -1.09 -5.43 -2.09
N ILE A 13 0.05 -4.80 -1.77
CA ILE A 13 0.50 -4.53 -0.40
C ILE A 13 -0.45 -3.55 0.30
N LEU A 14 -0.85 -2.50 -0.39
CA LEU A 14 -1.81 -1.51 0.11
C LEU A 14 -3.28 -1.97 0.00
N GLY A 15 -3.56 -3.17 -0.51
CA GLY A 15 -4.94 -3.65 -0.73
C GLY A 15 -5.76 -2.79 -1.69
N ILE A 16 -5.11 -2.03 -2.57
CA ILE A 16 -5.72 -1.10 -3.51
C ILE A 16 -5.57 -1.60 -4.95
N THR A 17 -6.50 -1.22 -5.82
CA THR A 17 -6.42 -1.53 -7.25
C THR A 17 -5.63 -0.45 -7.99
N HIS A 18 -4.92 -0.80 -9.07
CA HIS A 18 -4.16 0.15 -9.92
C HIS A 18 -4.99 1.32 -10.47
N LYS A 19 -6.31 1.16 -10.46
CA LYS A 19 -7.32 2.08 -10.95
C LYS A 19 -7.63 3.22 -9.97
N LEU A 20 -7.20 3.12 -8.70
CA LEU A 20 -7.41 4.18 -7.71
C LEU A 20 -6.60 5.42 -8.05
N SER A 21 -7.17 6.60 -7.79
CA SER A 21 -6.48 7.89 -7.97
C SER A 21 -5.57 8.20 -6.78
N ASN A 22 -4.67 9.16 -6.92
CA ASN A 22 -3.68 9.49 -5.89
C ASN A 22 -4.32 9.87 -4.53
N ASP A 23 -5.45 10.58 -4.56
CA ASP A 23 -6.27 10.88 -3.38
C ASP A 23 -6.83 9.64 -2.69
N GLU A 24 -7.32 8.68 -3.49
CA GLU A 24 -7.84 7.41 -2.99
C GLU A 24 -6.74 6.57 -2.34
N ILE A 25 -5.53 6.57 -2.92
CA ILE A 25 -4.35 5.91 -2.35
C ILE A 25 -4.01 6.52 -0.98
N LYS A 26 -4.00 7.86 -0.86
CA LYS A 26 -3.76 8.55 0.42
C LYS A 26 -4.81 8.21 1.47
N LYS A 27 -6.09 8.17 1.08
CA LYS A 27 -7.20 7.79 1.97
C LYS A 27 -7.08 6.34 2.43
N ALA A 28 -6.80 5.42 1.51
CA ALA A 28 -6.62 4.00 1.82
C ALA A 28 -5.42 3.77 2.74
N TYR A 29 -4.27 4.39 2.43
CA TYR A 29 -3.07 4.37 3.27
C TYR A 29 -3.39 4.80 4.71
N ARG A 30 -4.05 5.96 4.89
CA ARG A 30 -4.42 6.44 6.23
C ARG A 30 -5.34 5.46 6.97
N LYS A 31 -6.36 4.93 6.29
CA LYS A 31 -7.27 3.93 6.88
C LYS A 31 -6.55 2.65 7.27
N LEU A 32 -5.60 2.18 6.47
CA LEU A 32 -4.82 0.98 6.74
C LEU A 32 -3.85 1.18 7.91
N VAL A 33 -3.15 2.31 7.96
CA VAL A 33 -2.23 2.63 9.06
C VAL A 33 -2.98 2.79 10.38
N MET A 34 -4.17 3.38 10.38
CA MET A 34 -4.99 3.47 11.60
C MET A 34 -5.51 2.10 12.04
N GLN A 35 -5.82 1.18 11.11
CA GLN A 35 -6.24 -0.18 11.44
C GLN A 35 -5.09 -1.06 11.95
N HIS A 36 -3.89 -0.89 11.39
CA HIS A 36 -2.69 -1.62 11.81
C HIS A 36 -1.82 -0.84 12.80
N HIS A 37 -2.39 0.18 13.46
CA HIS A 37 -1.62 1.02 14.36
C HIS A 37 -1.12 0.20 15.57
N PRO A 38 0.16 0.29 15.95
CA PRO A 38 0.72 -0.51 17.03
C PRO A 38 0.06 -0.25 18.39
N ASP A 39 -0.45 0.96 18.61
CA ASP A 39 -1.15 1.36 19.83
C ASP A 39 -2.53 0.68 20.00
N LEU A 40 -3.11 0.20 18.90
CA LEU A 40 -4.38 -0.54 18.88
C LEU A 40 -4.17 -2.06 18.83
N GLY A 41 -2.93 -2.53 19.00
CA GLY A 41 -2.57 -3.95 18.88
C GLY A 41 -2.26 -4.40 17.45
N GLY A 42 -1.98 -3.47 16.53
CA GLY A 42 -1.59 -3.76 15.15
C GLY A 42 -0.08 -3.97 14.95
N ASP A 43 0.27 -4.53 13.79
CA ASP A 43 1.66 -4.80 13.43
C ASP A 43 2.39 -3.56 12.88
N ALA A 44 3.39 -3.09 13.61
CA ALA A 44 4.31 -2.06 13.13
C ALA A 44 4.99 -2.45 11.80
N ASN A 45 5.28 -3.75 11.60
CA ASN A 45 5.82 -4.27 10.35
C ASN A 45 4.88 -4.02 9.16
N MET A 46 3.58 -4.20 9.34
CA MET A 46 2.59 -3.90 8.29
C MET A 46 2.61 -2.42 7.95
N VAL A 47 2.66 -1.53 8.95
CA VAL A 47 2.72 -0.09 8.74
C VAL A 47 3.97 0.32 7.94
N VAL A 48 5.13 -0.27 8.23
CA VAL A 48 6.38 -0.04 7.48
C VAL A 48 6.22 -0.46 6.02
N VAL A 49 5.71 -1.68 5.79
CA VAL A 49 5.51 -2.24 4.44
C VAL A 49 4.49 -1.41 3.62
N ILE A 50 3.43 -0.93 4.27
CA ILE A 50 2.44 -0.02 3.67
C ILE A 50 3.09 1.32 3.26
N ASN A 51 3.99 1.86 4.09
CA ASN A 51 4.73 3.11 3.82
C ASN A 51 5.70 2.97 2.64
N GLU A 52 6.45 1.86 2.59
CA GLU A 52 7.35 1.55 1.47
C GLU A 52 6.58 1.39 0.17
N ALA A 53 5.47 0.65 0.20
CA ALA A 53 4.62 0.46 -0.97
C ALA A 53 4.04 1.80 -1.46
N TYR A 54 3.62 2.68 -0.55
CA TYR A 54 3.10 4.01 -0.88
C TYR A 54 4.17 4.89 -1.52
N SER A 55 5.38 4.88 -0.97
CA SER A 55 6.52 5.63 -1.52
C SER A 55 6.93 5.13 -2.90
N ALA A 56 6.98 3.80 -3.09
CA ALA A 56 7.25 3.19 -4.38
C ALA A 56 6.18 3.52 -5.42
N LEU A 57 4.90 3.53 -5.01
CA LEU A 57 3.78 3.95 -5.86
C LEU A 57 3.88 5.40 -6.29
N LYS A 58 4.17 6.27 -5.33
CA LYS A 58 4.34 7.71 -5.57
C LYS A 58 5.41 7.95 -6.62
N LYS A 59 6.57 7.29 -6.49
CA LYS A 59 7.68 7.38 -7.45
C LYS A 59 7.33 6.83 -8.83
N LYS A 60 6.63 5.69 -8.87
CA LYS A 60 6.25 5.03 -10.13
C LYS A 60 5.20 5.82 -10.92
N ARG A 61 4.32 6.55 -10.24
CA ARG A 61 3.24 7.33 -10.85
C ARG A 61 3.60 8.80 -11.12
N GLY A 62 4.76 9.25 -10.67
CA GLY A 62 5.22 10.63 -10.87
C GLY A 62 4.33 11.64 -10.14
N LEU A 63 4.04 11.36 -8.87
CA LEU A 63 3.26 12.23 -7.97
C LEU A 63 4.09 13.35 -7.36
#